data_AF-A0A519SPT3-F1
#
_entry.id   AF-A0A519SPT3-F1
#
_cell.length_a   1.000
_cell.length_b   1.000
_cell.length_c   1.000
_cell.angle_alpha   90.00
_cell.angle_beta   90.00
_cell.angle_gamma   90.00
#
_symmetry.space_group_name_H-M   'P 1'
#
loop_
_entity.id
_entity.type
_entity.pdbx_description
1 polymer ?
#
loop_
_entity_poly.entity_id
_entity_poly.type
_entity_poly.pdbx_seq_one_letter_code
_entity_poly.pdbx_strand_id
1 'polypeptide(L)'
;MTRPSIICFVGENGNDRPKIFIRTLLYATSEQGQYIQNMFIRLTKGELIKDFNIWAYGDNGLVRGSGLFVNKAGISSYHHFLLPEDEHEYFTQGFYTLEVFAETINKSAKKIFEQNLSITQEQALSLSNGMAIYHDWAPNIEQYISHIDYRIIN
;
A
#
# COMPACT_ATOMS: atom_id res chain seq x y z
N MET A 1 -12.19 5.69 -0.86
CA MET A 1 -10.92 5.98 -1.56
C MET A 1 -11.12 5.79 -3.04
N THR A 2 -10.39 6.49 -3.90
CA THR A 2 -10.34 6.14 -5.32
C THR A 2 -9.52 4.87 -5.51
N ARG A 3 -9.63 4.26 -6.69
CA ARG A 3 -8.66 3.28 -7.13
C ARG A 3 -7.26 3.91 -7.07
N PRO A 4 -6.26 3.25 -6.44
CA PRO A 4 -4.89 3.73 -6.48
C PRO A 4 -4.39 3.88 -7.91
N SER A 5 -3.70 4.98 -8.19
CA SER A 5 -2.97 5.16 -9.45
C SER A 5 -1.72 4.30 -9.51
N ILE A 6 -1.13 4.05 -8.34
CA ILE A 6 0.07 3.24 -8.14
C ILE A 6 -0.16 2.35 -6.92
N ILE A 7 0.21 1.08 -7.04
CA ILE A 7 0.49 0.18 -5.93
C ILE A 7 1.94 -0.27 -6.09
N CYS A 8 2.75 -0.23 -5.03
CA CYS A 8 4.15 -0.60 -5.11
C CYS A 8 4.55 -1.49 -3.94
N PHE A 9 5.28 -2.56 -4.26
CA PHE A 9 5.91 -3.47 -3.33
C PHE A 9 7.39 -3.13 -3.31
N VAL A 10 7.96 -2.93 -2.13
CA VAL A 10 9.38 -2.61 -1.97
C VAL A 10 10.02 -3.70 -1.13
N GLY A 11 11.05 -4.33 -1.68
CA GLY A 11 11.85 -5.33 -0.98
C GLY A 11 12.63 -4.76 0.19
N GLU A 12 13.19 -5.66 1.01
CA GLU A 12 14.13 -5.27 2.06
C GLU A 12 15.47 -4.83 1.43
N ASN A 13 15.92 -3.60 1.73
CA ASN A 13 17.17 -3.06 1.20
C ASN A 13 18.01 -2.43 2.32
N GLY A 14 18.99 -3.18 2.83
CA GLY A 14 19.83 -2.72 3.95
C GLY A 14 18.98 -2.49 5.21
N ASN A 15 18.87 -1.23 5.64
CA ASN A 15 18.03 -0.86 6.79
C ASN A 15 16.57 -0.54 6.40
N ASP A 16 16.26 -0.45 5.09
CA ASP A 16 14.91 -0.20 4.61
C ASP A 16 14.11 -1.50 4.64
N ARG A 17 13.10 -1.51 5.51
CA ARG A 17 12.18 -2.64 5.69
C ARG A 17 11.24 -2.81 4.49
N PRO A 18 10.79 -4.04 4.22
CA PRO A 18 9.79 -4.29 3.19
C PRO A 18 8.52 -3.50 3.51
N LYS A 19 7.97 -2.87 2.47
CA LYS A 19 6.78 -2.03 2.60
C LYS A 19 5.94 -2.11 1.34
N ILE A 20 4.66 -1.82 1.52
CA ILE A 20 3.74 -1.57 0.42
C ILE A 20 3.39 -0.09 0.47
N PHE A 21 3.39 0.60 -0.67
CA PHE A 21 2.81 1.93 -0.74
C PHE A 21 1.82 2.06 -1.88
N ILE A 22 0.84 2.94 -1.68
CA ILE A 22 -0.17 3.25 -2.68
C ILE A 22 -0.26 4.76 -2.88
N ARG A 23 -0.58 5.20 -4.10
CA ARG A 23 -0.98 6.59 -4.37
C ARG A 23 -2.46 6.64 -4.71
N THR A 24 -3.26 7.22 -3.82
CA THR A 24 -4.71 7.30 -3.96
C THR A 24 -5.25 8.66 -3.48
N LEU A 25 -6.48 8.98 -3.88
CA LEU A 25 -7.27 10.05 -3.29
C LEU A 25 -8.20 9.45 -2.22
N LEU A 26 -8.00 9.85 -0.96
CA LEU A 26 -9.00 9.65 0.08
C LEU A 26 -9.98 10.82 0.03
N TYR A 27 -11.27 10.54 0.03
CA TYR A 27 -12.32 11.57 0.08
C TYR A 27 -13.48 11.08 0.96
N ALA A 28 -14.14 12.02 1.62
CA ALA A 28 -15.36 11.77 2.36
C ALA A 28 -16.58 12.18 1.53
N THR A 29 -17.68 11.46 1.68
CA THR A 29 -18.96 11.79 1.01
C THR A 29 -19.87 12.66 1.87
N SER A 30 -19.64 12.70 3.18
CA SER A 30 -20.33 13.59 4.14
C SER A 30 -19.82 15.03 4.05
N GLU A 31 -20.67 16.01 4.37
CA GLU A 31 -20.26 17.42 4.49
C GLU A 31 -19.28 17.64 5.64
N GLN A 32 -19.46 16.90 6.74
CA GLN A 32 -18.63 17.01 7.93
C GLN A 32 -17.21 16.43 7.76
N GLY A 33 -16.94 15.72 6.66
CA GLY A 33 -15.72 14.94 6.51
C GLY A 33 -15.66 13.74 7.46
N GLN A 34 -14.48 13.14 7.54
CA GLN A 34 -14.22 11.96 8.37
C GLN A 34 -12.77 11.97 8.84
N TYR A 35 -12.55 11.69 10.13
CA TYR A 35 -11.22 11.35 10.63
C TYR A 35 -10.94 9.88 10.38
N ILE A 36 -9.87 9.61 9.63
CA ILE A 36 -9.20 8.32 9.57
C ILE A 36 -8.22 8.30 10.75
N GLN A 37 -8.40 7.38 11.68
CA GLN A 37 -7.53 7.20 12.83
C GLN A 37 -6.29 6.38 12.46
N ASN A 38 -6.50 5.31 11.70
CA ASN A 38 -5.44 4.44 11.22
C ASN A 38 -5.82 3.77 9.90
N MET A 39 -4.84 3.23 9.20
CA MET A 39 -5.02 2.37 8.03
C MET A 39 -4.05 1.20 8.11
N PHE A 40 -4.37 0.10 7.45
CA PHE A 40 -3.42 -0.99 7.23
C PHE A 40 -3.71 -1.70 5.92
N ILE A 41 -2.72 -2.45 5.43
CA ILE A 41 -2.90 -3.38 4.32
C ILE A 41 -2.88 -4.80 4.84
N ARG A 42 -3.83 -5.61 4.40
CA ARG A 42 -3.75 -7.07 4.49
C ARG A 42 -3.33 -7.62 3.13
N LEU A 43 -2.32 -8.45 3.14
CA LEU A 43 -1.83 -9.14 1.97
C LEU A 43 -2.05 -10.64 2.16
N THR A 44 -2.80 -11.25 1.24
CA THR A 44 -3.13 -12.67 1.29
C THR A 44 -2.54 -13.39 0.09
N LYS A 45 -1.85 -14.52 0.32
CA LYS A 45 -1.35 -15.43 -0.72
C LYS A 45 -1.67 -16.87 -0.32
N GLY A 46 -2.65 -17.49 -0.97
CA GLY A 46 -3.15 -18.80 -0.55
C GLY A 46 -3.72 -18.71 0.87
N GLU A 47 -3.16 -19.49 1.80
CA GLU A 47 -3.52 -19.46 3.22
C GLU A 47 -2.67 -18.49 4.05
N LEU A 48 -1.60 -17.93 3.48
CA LEU A 48 -0.72 -16.98 4.16
C LEU A 48 -1.38 -15.60 4.18
N ILE A 49 -1.55 -15.04 5.38
CA ILE A 49 -2.08 -13.70 5.60
C ILE A 49 -1.03 -12.89 6.34
N LYS A 50 -0.72 -11.69 5.82
CA LYS A 50 0.22 -10.75 6.42
C LYS A 50 -0.39 -9.36 6.49
N ASP A 51 -0.34 -8.74 7.67
CA ASP A 51 -0.87 -7.40 7.89
C ASP A 51 0.27 -6.37 8.03
N PHE A 52 0.31 -5.39 7.13
CA PHE A 52 1.19 -4.23 7.17
C PHE A 52 0.53 -3.10 7.96
N ASN A 53 0.69 -3.17 9.29
CA ASN A 53 -0.07 -2.38 10.26
C ASN A 53 0.51 -0.99 10.57
N ILE A 54 1.77 -0.72 10.18
CA ILE A 54 2.37 0.60 10.40
C ILE A 54 2.05 1.49 9.21
N TRP A 55 1.20 2.49 9.43
CA TRP A 55 0.82 3.44 8.40
C TRP A 55 1.56 4.77 8.53
N ALA A 56 2.05 5.28 7.42
CA ALA A 56 2.58 6.62 7.27
C ALA A 56 2.09 7.22 5.93
N TYR A 57 2.05 8.53 5.81
CA TYR A 57 1.64 9.19 4.57
C TYR A 57 2.36 10.51 4.34
N GLY A 58 2.46 10.92 3.07
CA GLY A 58 2.97 12.21 2.65
C GLY A 58 3.69 12.15 1.30
N ASP A 59 3.75 13.28 0.59
CA ASP A 59 4.40 13.39 -0.72
C ASP A 59 5.86 13.90 -0.62
N ASN A 60 6.16 14.77 0.35
CA ASN A 60 7.49 15.39 0.55
C ASN A 60 8.04 15.10 1.96
N GLY A 61 8.02 13.83 2.33
CA GLY A 61 8.33 13.35 3.68
C GLY A 61 7.14 12.60 4.28
N LEU A 62 7.43 11.64 5.17
CA LEU A 62 6.43 10.78 5.77
C LEU A 62 6.10 11.23 7.19
N VAL A 63 4.81 11.42 7.44
CA VAL A 63 4.28 11.56 8.79
C VAL A 63 3.76 10.19 9.23
N ARG A 64 4.28 9.68 10.35
CA ARG A 64 3.78 8.43 10.94
C ARG A 64 2.35 8.65 11.43
N GLY A 65 1.45 7.74 11.08
CA GLY A 65 0.00 7.91 11.22
C GLY A 65 -0.42 8.34 12.62
N SER A 66 -0.91 9.57 12.74
CA SER A 66 -1.50 10.16 13.96
C SER A 66 -2.94 10.63 13.70
N GLY A 67 -3.57 10.03 12.68
CA GLY A 67 -4.85 10.45 12.12
C GLY A 67 -4.72 11.36 10.90
N LEU A 68 -5.75 11.36 10.07
CA LEU A 68 -5.90 12.17 8.86
C LEU A 68 -7.36 12.60 8.73
N PHE A 69 -7.60 13.92 8.71
CA PHE A 69 -8.93 14.44 8.41
C PHE A 69 -9.16 14.48 6.91
N VAL A 70 -10.17 13.78 6.42
CA VAL A 70 -10.52 13.68 5.01
C VAL A 70 -11.87 14.36 4.79
N ASN A 71 -11.92 15.38 3.93
CA ASN A 71 -13.14 16.09 3.57
C ASN A 71 -13.60 15.73 2.15
N LYS A 72 -14.59 16.46 1.62
CA LYS A 72 -15.11 16.27 0.25
C LYS A 72 -14.13 16.62 -0.87
N ALA A 73 -13.23 17.58 -0.64
CA ALA A 73 -12.18 17.90 -1.59
C ALA A 73 -11.17 16.75 -1.72
N GLY A 74 -11.04 15.96 -0.64
CA GLY A 74 -10.17 14.82 -0.57
C GLY A 74 -8.70 15.20 -0.40
N ILE A 75 -7.89 14.18 -0.15
CA ILE A 75 -6.44 14.28 0.05
C ILE A 75 -5.79 13.23 -0.83
N SER A 76 -4.98 13.69 -1.77
CA SER A 76 -4.11 12.83 -2.58
C SER A 76 -2.74 12.77 -1.93
N SER A 77 -2.27 11.57 -1.63
CA SER A 77 -0.98 11.36 -1.00
C SER A 77 -0.47 9.95 -1.32
N TYR A 78 0.84 9.75 -1.19
CA TYR A 78 1.38 8.41 -0.93
C TYR A 78 1.00 7.97 0.49
N HIS A 79 0.60 6.70 0.61
CA HIS A 79 0.37 6.02 1.88
C HIS A 79 1.27 4.79 1.92
N HIS A 80 2.13 4.71 2.92
CA HIS A 80 3.09 3.65 3.15
C HIS A 80 2.62 2.76 4.29
N PHE A 81 2.78 1.45 4.10
CA PHE A 81 2.38 0.40 5.01
C PHE A 81 3.60 -0.49 5.26
N LEU A 82 4.04 -0.55 6.51
CA LEU A 82 5.21 -1.31 6.92
C LEU A 82 4.81 -2.39 7.92
N LEU A 83 5.66 -3.40 8.02
CA LEU A 83 5.60 -4.40 9.08
C LEU A 83 6.15 -3.84 10.41
N PRO A 84 5.84 -4.46 11.55
CA PRO A 84 6.56 -4.27 12.80
C PRO A 84 8.08 -4.47 12.66
N GLU A 85 8.89 -3.94 13.60
CA GLU A 85 10.37 -3.99 13.50
C GLU A 85 10.92 -5.42 13.54
N ASP A 86 10.28 -6.31 14.29
CA ASP A 86 10.69 -7.70 14.45
C ASP A 86 10.14 -8.63 13.34
N GLU A 87 9.46 -8.07 12.34
CA GLU A 87 8.83 -8.83 11.27
C GLU A 87 9.49 -8.57 9.92
N HIS A 88 9.82 -9.67 9.25
CA HIS A 88 10.32 -9.68 7.87
C HIS A 88 9.25 -10.21 6.92
N GLU A 89 9.36 -9.83 5.65
CA GLU A 89 8.53 -10.35 4.57
C GLU A 89 9.35 -10.52 3.31
N TYR A 90 9.17 -11.68 2.69
CA TYR A 90 9.76 -12.00 1.40
C TYR A 90 8.64 -12.14 0.39
N PHE A 91 8.47 -11.12 -0.44
CA PHE A 91 7.52 -11.17 -1.54
C PHE A 91 7.96 -12.22 -2.56
N THR A 92 7.28 -13.36 -2.56
CA THR A 92 7.57 -14.51 -3.43
C THR A 92 6.65 -14.53 -4.64
N GLN A 93 7.01 -15.27 -5.69
CA GLN A 93 6.16 -15.42 -6.88
C GLN A 93 4.77 -15.94 -6.51
N GLY A 94 3.72 -15.43 -7.15
CA GLY A 94 2.36 -15.94 -6.98
C GLY A 94 1.27 -14.89 -7.18
N PHE A 95 0.05 -15.28 -6.83
CA PHE A 95 -1.12 -14.40 -6.82
C PHE A 95 -1.39 -13.92 -5.40
N TYR A 96 -1.60 -12.61 -5.28
CA TYR A 96 -1.87 -11.91 -4.05
C TYR A 96 -3.22 -11.22 -4.11
N THR A 97 -3.92 -11.22 -2.98
CA THR A 97 -5.04 -10.30 -2.73
C THR A 97 -4.56 -9.23 -1.76
N LEU A 98 -4.54 -7.98 -2.21
CA LEU A 98 -4.23 -6.81 -1.40
C LEU A 98 -5.54 -6.14 -0.99
N GLU A 99 -5.75 -6.00 0.31
CA GLU A 99 -6.91 -5.33 0.89
C GLU A 99 -6.45 -4.12 1.71
N VAL A 100 -7.06 -2.96 1.49
CA VAL A 100 -6.79 -1.75 2.29
C VAL A 100 -7.92 -1.57 3.28
N PHE A 101 -7.56 -1.44 4.55
CA PHE A 101 -8.48 -1.16 5.64
C PHE A 101 -8.25 0.25 6.18
N ALA A 102 -9.34 0.92 6.55
CA ALA A 102 -9.30 2.19 7.26
C ALA A 102 -10.14 2.12 8.52
N GLU A 103 -9.57 2.61 9.61
CA GLU A 103 -10.21 2.77 10.91
C GLU A 103 -10.60 4.23 11.10
N THR A 104 -11.82 4.46 11.56
CA THR A 104 -12.31 5.80 11.90
C THR A 104 -12.59 5.89 13.38
N ILE A 105 -12.60 7.10 13.95
CA ILE A 105 -12.89 7.32 15.37
C ILE A 105 -14.13 6.53 15.82
N ASN A 106 -13.97 5.74 16.89
CA ASN A 106 -15.01 4.92 17.54
C ASN A 106 -15.62 3.81 16.66
N LYS A 107 -14.97 3.39 15.57
CA LYS A 107 -15.44 2.27 14.74
C LYS A 107 -14.27 1.35 14.41
N SER A 108 -14.55 0.05 14.31
CA SER A 108 -13.58 -0.93 13.82
C SER A 108 -13.17 -0.62 12.37
N ALA A 109 -11.97 -1.06 12.02
CA ALA A 109 -11.45 -0.93 10.67
C ALA A 109 -12.37 -1.61 9.64
N LYS A 110 -12.59 -0.93 8.52
CA LYS A 110 -13.38 -1.44 7.39
C LYS A 110 -12.52 -1.53 6.15
N LYS A 111 -12.74 -2.58 5.36
CA LYS A 111 -12.15 -2.68 4.02
C LYS A 111 -12.71 -1.58 3.14
N ILE A 112 -11.83 -0.81 2.53
CA ILE A 112 -12.19 0.30 1.63
C ILE A 112 -11.67 0.11 0.20
N PHE A 113 -10.81 -0.89 -0.03
CA PHE A 113 -10.31 -1.28 -1.34
C PHE A 113 -9.78 -2.72 -1.33
N GLU A 114 -9.84 -3.37 -2.49
CA GLU A 114 -9.29 -4.69 -2.76
C GLU A 114 -8.74 -4.75 -4.18
N GLN A 115 -7.61 -5.44 -4.37
CA GLN A 115 -7.05 -5.72 -5.68
C GLN A 115 -6.29 -7.05 -5.69
N ASN A 116 -6.52 -7.85 -6.75
CA ASN A 116 -5.69 -9.01 -7.05
C ASN A 116 -4.48 -8.58 -7.89
N LEU A 117 -3.30 -9.04 -7.51
CA LEU A 117 -2.02 -8.75 -8.15
C LEU A 117 -1.24 -10.05 -8.34
N SER A 118 -0.42 -10.11 -9.39
CA SER A 118 0.53 -11.19 -9.59
C SER A 118 1.96 -10.66 -9.45
N ILE A 119 2.80 -11.47 -8.83
CA ILE A 119 4.25 -11.27 -8.79
C ILE A 119 4.88 -12.41 -9.58
N THR A 120 5.63 -12.07 -10.63
CA THR A 120 6.37 -13.06 -11.43
C THR A 120 7.62 -13.55 -10.69
N GLN A 121 8.26 -14.61 -11.18
CA GLN A 121 9.52 -15.08 -10.61
C GLN A 121 10.62 -14.01 -10.66
N GLU A 122 10.72 -13.30 -11.78
CA GLU A 122 11.68 -12.21 -11.98
C GLU A 122 11.45 -11.05 -11.00
N GLN A 123 10.18 -10.69 -10.79
CA GLN A 123 9.80 -9.65 -9.82
C GLN A 123 10.10 -10.08 -8.39
N ALA A 124 9.82 -11.33 -8.02
CA ALA A 124 10.16 -11.87 -6.71
C ALA A 124 11.67 -11.85 -6.45
N LEU A 125 12.49 -12.22 -7.44
CA LEU A 125 13.94 -12.13 -7.35
C LEU A 125 14.41 -10.67 -7.18
N SER A 126 13.81 -9.75 -7.92
CA SER A 126 14.11 -8.31 -7.80
C SER A 126 13.75 -7.77 -6.41
N LEU A 127 12.59 -8.15 -5.87
CA LEU A 127 12.18 -7.80 -4.50
C LEU A 127 13.13 -8.38 -3.46
N SER A 128 13.61 -9.61 -3.62
CA SER A 128 14.63 -10.18 -2.71
C SER A 128 15.97 -9.45 -2.75
N ASN A 129 16.24 -8.69 -3.82
CA ASN A 129 17.42 -7.84 -3.96
C ASN A 129 17.16 -6.38 -3.54
N GLY A 130 16.06 -6.11 -2.84
CA GLY A 130 15.74 -4.78 -2.32
C GLY A 130 15.17 -3.80 -3.35
N MET A 131 14.79 -4.27 -4.54
CA MET A 131 14.18 -3.43 -5.56
C MET A 131 12.69 -3.17 -5.30
N ALA A 132 12.09 -2.29 -6.09
CA ALA A 132 10.66 -1.99 -6.04
C ALA A 132 9.94 -2.53 -7.28
N ILE A 133 8.73 -3.04 -7.09
CA ILE A 133 7.81 -3.42 -8.17
C ILE A 133 6.63 -2.47 -8.14
N TYR A 134 6.45 -1.73 -9.23
CA TYR A 134 5.32 -0.84 -9.43
C TYR A 134 4.21 -1.58 -10.16
N HIS A 135 2.99 -1.31 -9.76
CA HIS A 135 1.76 -1.70 -10.42
C HIS A 135 1.00 -0.42 -10.74
N ASP A 136 1.05 0.02 -12.00
CA ASP A 136 0.42 1.26 -12.45
C ASP A 136 -0.96 0.97 -13.03
N TRP A 137 -1.96 1.74 -12.62
CA TRP A 137 -3.31 1.59 -13.14
C TRP A 137 -3.39 2.08 -14.59
N ALA A 138 -3.70 1.18 -15.52
CA ALA A 138 -3.97 1.48 -16.92
C ALA A 138 -5.50 1.51 -17.17
N PRO A 139 -6.14 2.70 -17.18
CA PRO A 139 -7.60 2.81 -17.20
C PRO A 139 -8.23 2.33 -18.51
N ASN A 140 -7.50 2.36 -19.62
CA ASN A 140 -8.00 1.94 -20.93
C ASN A 140 -8.16 0.41 -21.06
N ILE A 141 -7.45 -0.36 -20.23
CA ILE A 141 -7.55 -1.83 -20.19
C ILE A 141 -8.04 -2.35 -18.84
N GLU A 142 -8.37 -1.44 -17.92
CA GLU A 142 -8.86 -1.71 -16.57
C GLU A 142 -7.99 -2.71 -15.78
N GLN A 143 -6.66 -2.58 -15.93
CA GLN A 143 -5.69 -3.47 -15.30
C GLN A 143 -4.52 -2.70 -14.73
N TYR A 144 -3.84 -3.31 -13.75
CA TYR A 144 -2.55 -2.84 -13.31
C TYR A 144 -1.44 -3.43 -14.19
N ILE A 145 -0.58 -2.59 -14.74
CA ILE A 145 0.62 -3.00 -15.47
C ILE A 145 1.79 -3.00 -14.49
N SER A 146 2.45 -4.14 -14.34
CA SER A 146 3.56 -4.27 -13.39
C SER A 146 4.93 -4.13 -14.06
N HIS A 147 5.86 -3.46 -13.40
CA HIS A 147 7.24 -3.32 -13.85
C HIS A 147 8.22 -3.20 -12.66
N ILE A 148 9.46 -3.62 -12.88
CA ILE A 148 10.56 -3.47 -11.92
C ILE A 148 11.11 -2.05 -12.03
N ASP A 149 11.30 -1.38 -10.91
CA ASP A 149 12.02 -0.11 -10.87
C ASP A 149 13.52 -0.34 -10.75
N TYR A 150 14.24 -0.10 -11.85
CA TYR A 150 15.70 -0.24 -11.93
C TYR A 150 16.46 0.98 -11.42
N ARG A 151 15.77 2.04 -10.95
CA ARG A 151 16.44 3.18 -10.33
C ARG A 151 17.06 2.69 -9.03
N ILE A 152 18.39 2.83 -8.93
CA ILE A 152 19.14 2.50 -7.72
C ILE A 152 18.57 3.34 -6.58
N ILE A 153 18.04 2.67 -5.55
CA ILE A 153 17.75 3.29 -4.27
C ILE A 153 19.12 3.50 -3.61
N ASN A 154 19.79 4.62 -3.96
CA ASN A 154 21.02 5.07 -3.32
C ASN A 154 20.71 5.67 -1.94
#